data_AF-A0A7W0VDP8-F1
#
_entry.id   AF-A0A7W0VDP8-F1
#
_cell.length_a   1.000
_cell.length_b   1.000
_cell.length_c   1.000
_cell.angle_alpha   90.00
_cell.angle_beta   90.00
_cell.angle_gamma   90.00
#
_symmetry.space_group_name_H-M   'P 1'
#
loop_
_entity.id
_entity.type
_entity.pdbx_description
1 polymer ?
#
loop_
_entity_poly.entity_id
_entity_poly.type
_entity_poly.pdbx_seq_one_letter_code
_entity_poly.pdbx_strand_id
1 'polypeptide(L)'
;MFALALLGATACYAPELVDCTVACSGPDECGGDQVCNAAGLCAAEGVACQAAAMITLRVQVSGTGKVVIAGVGECDDSDCMFQVPVGNLRFDAVELDDEKPFERWTTTNCGGDQMLRTTCTFTPTASTTVGAKFR
;
A
#
# COMPACT_ATOMS: atom_id res chain seq x y z
N MET A 1 -27.40 27.13 -44.17
CA MET A 1 -25.99 26.75 -43.90
C MET A 1 -25.98 25.97 -42.60
N PHE A 2 -25.82 24.64 -42.67
CA PHE A 2 -25.65 23.77 -41.51
C PHE A 2 -24.16 23.70 -41.19
N ALA A 3 -23.75 24.12 -39.99
CA ALA A 3 -22.40 23.89 -39.49
C ALA A 3 -22.42 22.63 -38.61
N LEU A 4 -21.76 21.58 -39.09
CA LEU A 4 -21.59 20.29 -38.42
C LEU A 4 -20.47 20.37 -37.37
N ALA A 5 -20.65 19.61 -36.30
CA ALA A 5 -19.84 19.51 -35.11
C ALA A 5 -18.40 19.00 -35.31
N LEU A 6 -17.54 19.29 -34.33
CA LEU A 6 -16.43 18.42 -33.89
C LEU A 6 -16.20 18.68 -32.39
N LEU A 7 -16.86 17.89 -31.53
CA LEU A 7 -16.44 17.71 -30.14
C LEU A 7 -15.23 16.76 -30.15
N GLY A 8 -14.03 17.32 -30.13
CA GLY A 8 -12.82 16.57 -29.78
C GLY A 8 -12.73 16.43 -28.27
N ALA A 9 -13.34 15.39 -27.71
CA ALA A 9 -12.95 14.92 -26.39
C ALA A 9 -11.59 14.23 -26.54
N THR A 10 -10.50 15.01 -26.47
CA THR A 10 -9.20 14.46 -26.13
C THR A 10 -9.35 13.93 -24.70
N ALA A 11 -9.67 12.64 -24.57
CA ALA A 11 -9.37 11.93 -23.34
C ALA A 11 -7.92 12.28 -22.99
N CYS A 12 -7.69 12.75 -21.78
CA CYS A 12 -6.36 12.99 -21.23
C CYS A 12 -5.61 11.66 -21.10
N TYR A 13 -5.32 10.99 -22.22
CA TYR A 13 -4.35 9.92 -22.28
C TYR A 13 -3.02 10.63 -22.46
N ALA A 14 -2.30 10.76 -21.36
CA ALA A 14 -0.93 11.25 -21.34
C ALA A 14 -0.02 10.02 -21.32
N PRO A 15 0.34 9.45 -22.49
CA PRO A 15 1.24 8.28 -22.58
C PRO A 15 2.64 8.57 -22.03
N GLU A 16 2.94 9.84 -21.79
CA GLU A 16 4.15 10.34 -21.13
C GLU A 16 4.06 10.34 -19.59
N LEU A 17 2.91 10.01 -19.00
CA LEU A 17 2.87 9.60 -17.60
C LEU A 17 3.40 8.17 -17.49
N VAL A 18 4.51 8.05 -16.79
CA VAL A 18 5.20 6.82 -16.41
C VAL A 18 4.21 5.88 -15.67
N ASP A 19 3.52 5.01 -16.40
CA ASP A 19 2.54 4.09 -15.82
C ASP A 19 3.21 2.78 -15.36
N CYS A 20 4.28 2.93 -14.54
CA CYS A 20 4.98 1.84 -13.84
C CYS A 20 4.12 1.19 -12.74
N THR A 21 2.80 1.22 -12.87
CA THR A 21 1.83 0.71 -11.89
C THR A 21 1.18 -0.59 -12.35
N VAL A 22 1.24 -0.90 -13.65
CA VAL A 22 0.64 -2.10 -14.23
C VAL A 22 1.66 -3.25 -14.17
N ALA A 23 1.35 -4.27 -13.37
CA ALA A 23 2.16 -5.50 -13.29
C ALA A 23 1.91 -6.40 -14.50
N CYS A 24 2.96 -7.07 -14.96
CA CYS A 24 2.92 -8.01 -16.08
C CYS A 24 3.87 -9.20 -15.83
N SER A 25 3.48 -10.35 -16.35
CA SER A 25 4.25 -11.59 -16.49
C SER A 25 4.75 -11.80 -17.93
N GLY A 26 4.14 -11.13 -18.92
CA GLY A 26 4.52 -11.21 -20.33
C GLY A 26 4.13 -9.97 -21.13
N PRO A 27 4.66 -9.84 -22.37
CA PRO A 27 4.44 -8.65 -23.21
C PRO A 27 2.97 -8.47 -23.63
N ASP A 28 2.20 -9.56 -23.73
CA ASP A 28 0.80 -9.54 -24.19
C ASP A 28 -0.17 -8.89 -23.17
N GLU A 29 0.30 -8.63 -21.94
CA GLU A 29 -0.49 -8.00 -20.87
C GLU A 29 -0.36 -6.46 -20.86
N CYS A 30 0.56 -5.91 -21.64
CA CYS A 30 0.81 -4.48 -21.72
C CYS A 30 0.04 -3.83 -22.88
N GLY A 31 -0.52 -2.64 -22.62
CA GLY A 31 -1.30 -1.91 -23.61
C GLY A 31 -0.44 -1.03 -24.53
N GLY A 32 -0.74 -1.06 -25.83
CA GLY A 32 -0.12 -0.17 -26.82
C GLY A 32 1.36 -0.48 -27.05
N ASP A 33 2.20 0.56 -27.03
CA ASP A 33 3.65 0.47 -27.28
C ASP A 33 4.46 0.17 -26.00
N GLN A 34 3.82 -0.42 -24.98
CA GLN A 34 4.47 -0.77 -23.73
C GLN A 34 5.04 -2.18 -23.78
N VAL A 35 6.21 -2.35 -23.17
CA VAL A 35 6.89 -3.64 -22.98
C VAL A 35 6.86 -4.03 -21.50
N CYS A 36 6.72 -5.33 -21.25
CA CYS A 36 6.90 -5.86 -19.90
C CYS A 36 8.39 -5.88 -19.57
N ASN A 37 8.82 -5.00 -18.66
CA ASN A 37 10.24 -4.86 -18.32
C ASN A 37 10.69 -5.92 -17.30
N ALA A 38 12.00 -5.95 -17.01
CA ALA A 38 12.58 -6.90 -16.05
C ALA A 38 12.07 -6.73 -14.59
N ALA A 39 11.45 -5.59 -14.27
CA ALA A 39 10.80 -5.35 -13.00
C ALA A 39 9.36 -5.90 -12.94
N GLY A 40 8.89 -6.55 -14.01
CA GLY A 40 7.52 -7.08 -14.11
C GLY A 40 6.46 -6.00 -14.22
N LEU A 41 6.82 -4.86 -14.84
CA LEU A 41 5.94 -3.71 -15.01
C LEU A 41 5.84 -3.33 -16.48
N CYS A 42 4.64 -2.97 -16.93
CA CYS A 42 4.45 -2.37 -18.24
C CYS A 42 5.05 -0.97 -18.26
N ALA A 43 5.90 -0.72 -19.25
CA ALA A 43 6.56 0.57 -19.44
C ALA A 43 6.84 0.79 -20.92
N ALA A 44 6.94 2.05 -21.36
CA ALA A 44 7.44 2.32 -22.71
C ALA A 44 8.88 1.76 -22.90
N GLU A 45 9.23 1.42 -24.13
CA GLU A 45 10.56 0.90 -24.44
C GLU A 45 11.67 1.88 -24.01
N GLY A 46 12.65 1.39 -23.25
CA GLY A 46 13.75 2.19 -22.70
C GLY A 46 13.44 2.90 -21.38
N VAL A 47 12.21 2.81 -20.86
CA VAL A 47 11.85 3.30 -19.53
C VAL A 47 12.19 2.26 -18.47
N ALA A 48 13.08 2.62 -17.54
CA ALA A 48 13.43 1.78 -16.40
C ALA A 48 12.45 2.06 -15.23
N CYS A 49 11.51 1.14 -15.01
CA CYS A 49 10.78 1.10 -13.73
C CYS A 49 11.61 0.31 -12.71
N GLN A 50 11.70 0.83 -11.49
CA GLN A 50 12.15 0.03 -10.36
C GLN A 50 10.93 -0.59 -9.70
N ALA A 51 10.93 -1.93 -9.56
CA ALA A 51 9.97 -2.59 -8.68
C ALA A 51 10.07 -1.97 -7.28
N ALA A 52 8.94 -1.76 -6.62
CA ALA A 52 8.96 -1.28 -5.24
C ALA A 52 9.75 -2.27 -4.38
N ALA A 53 10.72 -1.76 -3.62
CA ALA A 53 11.50 -2.61 -2.73
C ALA A 53 10.56 -3.28 -1.71
N MET A 54 10.64 -4.60 -1.58
CA MET A 54 9.86 -5.34 -0.59
C MET A 54 10.60 -5.32 0.75
N ILE A 55 9.85 -5.12 1.83
CA ILE A 55 10.35 -5.16 3.20
C ILE A 55 9.54 -6.15 4.03
N THR A 56 10.16 -6.60 5.12
CA THR A 56 9.48 -7.42 6.12
C THR A 56 8.83 -6.53 7.17
N LEU A 57 7.52 -6.62 7.30
CA LEU A 57 6.73 -5.94 8.32
C LEU A 57 6.30 -6.95 9.38
N ARG A 58 6.73 -6.74 10.62
CA ARG A 58 6.27 -7.51 11.78
C ARG A 58 5.17 -6.75 12.51
N VAL A 59 4.04 -7.40 12.78
CA VAL A 59 2.95 -6.84 13.57
C VAL A 59 2.80 -7.61 14.85
N GLN A 60 2.87 -6.93 15.98
CA GLN A 60 2.71 -7.54 17.30
C GLN A 60 1.42 -7.04 17.95
N VAL A 61 0.56 -7.97 18.35
CA VAL A 61 -0.70 -7.68 19.03
C VAL A 61 -0.62 -8.19 20.46
N SER A 62 -0.87 -7.30 21.42
CA SER A 62 -0.92 -7.64 22.84
C SER A 62 -2.31 -7.33 23.38
N GLY A 63 -3.02 -8.34 23.90
CA GLY A 63 -4.40 -8.20 24.37
C GLY A 63 -5.43 -8.73 23.36
N THR A 64 -6.72 -8.47 23.61
CA THR A 64 -7.81 -8.95 22.75
C THR A 64 -8.18 -7.91 21.69
N GLY A 65 -7.57 -8.01 20.52
CA GLY A 65 -7.85 -7.13 19.39
C GLY A 65 -7.18 -7.63 18.13
N LYS A 66 -7.26 -6.86 17.04
CA LYS A 66 -6.51 -7.14 15.81
C LYS A 66 -6.01 -5.85 15.16
N VAL A 67 -5.05 -5.98 14.26
CA VAL A 67 -4.55 -4.87 13.44
C VAL A 67 -4.85 -5.15 11.97
N VAL A 68 -5.53 -4.22 11.31
CA VAL A 68 -5.78 -4.26 9.86
C VAL A 68 -4.77 -3.35 9.17
N ILE A 69 -4.09 -3.86 8.15
CA ILE A 69 -3.18 -3.11 7.29
C ILE A 69 -3.87 -2.89 5.95
N ALA A 70 -4.17 -1.63 5.63
CA ALA A 70 -4.93 -1.29 4.43
C ALA A 70 -4.27 -1.81 3.15
N GLY A 71 -5.00 -2.62 2.37
CA GLY A 71 -4.52 -3.20 1.11
C GLY A 71 -3.53 -4.35 1.26
N VAL A 72 -3.22 -4.80 2.48
CA VAL A 72 -2.26 -5.89 2.74
C VAL A 72 -2.91 -7.09 3.41
N GLY A 73 -3.59 -6.89 4.55
CA GLY A 73 -4.16 -8.00 5.32
C GLY A 73 -4.46 -7.61 6.77
N GLU A 74 -4.77 -8.61 7.60
CA GLU A 74 -5.04 -8.44 9.02
C GLU A 74 -4.16 -9.34 9.89
N CYS A 75 -3.87 -8.90 11.11
CA CYS A 75 -3.16 -9.64 12.13
C CYS A 75 -4.02 -9.74 13.39
N ASP A 76 -4.62 -10.90 13.61
CA ASP A 76 -5.41 -11.30 14.77
C ASP A 76 -4.65 -12.22 15.74
N ASP A 77 -3.48 -12.73 15.33
CA ASP A 77 -2.52 -13.41 16.18
C ASP A 77 -1.59 -12.45 16.93
N SER A 78 -0.90 -12.97 17.94
CA SER A 78 0.06 -12.18 18.75
C SER A 78 1.26 -11.63 17.95
N ASP A 79 1.62 -12.26 16.83
CA ASP A 79 2.80 -11.91 16.02
C ASP A 79 2.64 -12.38 14.57
N CYS A 80 2.52 -11.43 13.64
CA CYS A 80 2.35 -11.70 12.21
C CYS A 80 3.48 -11.07 11.39
N MET A 81 3.82 -11.71 10.27
CA MET A 81 4.86 -11.26 9.35
C MET A 81 4.28 -11.07 7.95
N PHE A 82 4.48 -9.88 7.38
CA PHE A 82 4.03 -9.54 6.04
C PHE A 82 5.23 -9.14 5.16
N GLN A 83 5.13 -9.44 3.86
CA GLN A 83 5.98 -8.83 2.83
C GLN A 83 5.18 -7.72 2.19
N VAL A 84 5.66 -6.49 2.32
CA VAL A 84 4.99 -5.29 1.80
C VAL A 84 5.96 -4.43 1.00
N PRO A 85 5.51 -3.75 -0.05
CA PRO A 85 6.34 -2.75 -0.71
C PRO A 85 6.65 -1.60 0.25
N VAL A 86 7.81 -0.96 0.09
CA VAL A 86 8.06 0.36 0.68
C VAL A 86 7.00 1.33 0.20
N GLY A 87 6.48 2.15 1.11
CA GLY A 87 5.37 3.03 0.79
C GLY A 87 4.59 3.44 2.03
N ASN A 88 3.61 4.32 1.84
CA ASN A 88 2.74 4.72 2.94
C ASN A 88 1.81 3.57 3.31
N LEU A 89 1.88 3.13 4.56
CA LEU A 89 1.00 2.10 5.10
C LEU A 89 0.09 2.71 6.15
N ARG A 90 -1.18 2.29 6.13
CA ARG A 90 -2.18 2.60 7.15
C ARG A 90 -2.50 1.34 7.94
N PHE A 91 -2.46 1.50 9.26
CA PHE A 91 -2.78 0.50 10.25
C PHE A 91 -4.00 0.96 11.03
N ASP A 92 -4.98 0.09 11.19
CA ASP A 92 -6.15 0.32 12.02
C ASP A 92 -6.21 -0.76 13.11
N ALA A 93 -6.14 -0.34 14.36
CA ALA A 93 -6.39 -1.18 15.52
C ALA A 93 -7.90 -1.37 15.67
N VAL A 94 -8.34 -2.62 15.61
CA VAL A 94 -9.75 -3.01 15.68
C VAL A 94 -9.98 -3.76 16.98
N GLU A 95 -10.88 -3.21 17.79
CA GLU A 95 -11.33 -3.79 19.04
C GLU A 95 -12.27 -4.97 18.74
N LEU A 96 -12.02 -6.12 19.37
CA LEU A 96 -12.86 -7.31 19.24
C LEU A 96 -13.77 -7.52 20.45
N ASP A 97 -13.53 -6.77 21.53
CA ASP A 97 -14.22 -6.86 22.81
C ASP A 97 -14.29 -5.44 23.40
N ASP A 98 -15.50 -4.92 23.63
CA ASP A 98 -15.75 -3.56 24.11
C ASP A 98 -15.19 -3.33 25.53
N GLU A 99 -14.98 -4.41 26.31
CA GLU A 99 -14.37 -4.31 27.65
C GLU A 99 -12.84 -4.18 27.57
N LYS A 100 -12.26 -4.48 26.39
CA LYS A 100 -10.82 -4.51 26.13
C LYS A 100 -10.43 -3.59 24.96
N PRO A 101 -10.67 -2.28 25.11
CA PRO A 101 -10.42 -1.34 24.03
C PRO A 101 -8.94 -1.24 23.70
N PHE A 102 -8.65 -0.64 22.55
CA PHE A 102 -7.32 -0.25 22.16
C PHE A 102 -6.73 0.70 23.20
N GLU A 103 -5.56 0.34 23.73
CA GLU A 103 -4.86 1.14 24.73
C GLU A 103 -3.90 2.12 24.06
N ARG A 104 -3.02 1.61 23.20
CA ARG A 104 -2.00 2.40 22.48
C ARG A 104 -1.21 1.58 21.48
N TRP A 105 -0.56 2.28 20.56
CA TRP A 105 0.58 1.73 19.84
C TRP A 105 1.80 1.64 20.77
N THR A 106 2.58 0.57 20.64
CA THR A 106 3.74 0.28 21.50
C THR A 106 5.07 0.58 20.82
N THR A 107 5.08 0.79 19.51
CA THR A 107 6.28 1.10 18.72
C THR A 107 6.37 2.59 18.37
N THR A 108 7.59 3.06 18.14
CA THR A 108 7.88 4.47 17.80
C THR A 108 7.36 4.88 16.42
N ASN A 109 7.21 3.93 15.49
CA ASN A 109 6.67 4.19 14.14
C ASN A 109 5.22 4.71 14.17
N CYS A 110 4.47 4.34 15.21
CA CYS A 110 3.12 4.79 15.49
C CYS A 110 3.05 5.62 16.79
N GLY A 111 4.17 6.24 17.17
CA GLY A 111 4.30 7.05 18.37
C GLY A 111 3.75 8.47 18.21
N GLY A 112 4.06 9.33 19.19
CA GLY A 112 3.71 10.76 19.14
C GLY A 112 2.21 11.00 19.22
N ASP A 113 1.70 11.82 18.30
CA ASP A 113 0.28 12.21 18.24
C ASP A 113 -0.64 11.06 17.78
N GLN A 114 -0.07 9.99 17.22
CA GLN A 114 -0.79 8.79 16.79
C GLN A 114 -0.84 7.71 17.86
N MET A 115 -0.03 7.80 18.93
CA MET A 115 0.14 6.71 19.92
C MET A 115 -1.18 6.24 20.55
N LEU A 116 -2.13 7.15 20.74
CA LEU A 116 -3.44 6.87 21.36
C LEU A 116 -4.59 6.83 20.33
N ARG A 117 -4.28 6.94 19.04
CA ARG A 117 -5.28 6.86 17.97
C ARG A 117 -5.38 5.42 17.49
N THR A 118 -6.59 4.95 17.20
CA THR A 118 -6.80 3.62 16.61
C THR A 118 -6.22 3.51 15.20
N THR A 119 -5.97 4.62 14.52
CA THR A 119 -5.29 4.65 13.23
C THR A 119 -3.85 5.14 13.36
N CYS A 120 -2.92 4.41 12.75
CA CYS A 120 -1.54 4.82 12.54
C CYS A 120 -1.19 4.84 11.05
N THR A 121 -0.41 5.82 10.60
CA THR A 121 0.10 5.89 9.24
C THR A 121 1.57 6.24 9.23
N PHE A 122 2.40 5.43 8.57
CA PHE A 122 3.80 5.77 8.34
C PHE A 122 4.36 5.08 7.09
N THR A 123 5.53 5.56 6.64
CA THR A 123 6.19 5.07 5.43
C THR A 123 7.46 4.29 5.82
N PRO A 124 7.40 2.97 6.00
CA PRO A 124 8.61 2.19 6.23
C PRO A 124 9.49 2.14 4.98
N THR A 125 10.78 2.38 5.17
CA THR A 125 11.82 2.28 4.14
C THR A 125 12.74 1.07 4.32
N ALA A 126 12.57 0.33 5.42
CA ALA A 126 13.28 -0.88 5.77
C ALA A 126 12.39 -1.79 6.63
N SER A 127 12.79 -3.04 6.80
CA SER A 127 12.08 -3.99 7.66
C SER A 127 11.86 -3.42 9.06
N THR A 128 10.63 -3.52 9.56
CA THR A 128 10.22 -2.81 10.77
C THR A 128 9.18 -3.58 11.58
N THR A 129 8.90 -3.08 12.78
CA THR A 129 7.88 -3.64 13.67
C THR A 129 6.85 -2.60 14.06
N VAL A 130 5.59 -3.01 14.07
CA VAL A 130 4.43 -2.25 14.54
C VAL A 130 3.79 -3.04 15.66
N GLY A 131 3.55 -2.41 16.80
CA GLY A 131 2.95 -3.08 17.94
C GLY A 131 1.71 -2.34 18.42
N ALA A 132 0.63 -3.08 18.65
CA ALA A 132 -0.62 -2.58 19.21
C ALA A 132 -0.90 -3.27 20.54
N LYS A 133 -1.35 -2.48 21.53
CA LYS A 133 -1.80 -2.99 22.82
C LYS A 133 -3.29 -2.72 23.00
N PHE A 134 -4.00 -3.75 23.40
CA PHE A 134 -5.38 -3.79 23.83
C PHE A 134 -5.40 -4.21 25.31
N ARG A 135 -6.49 -3.89 26.01
CA ARG A 135 -6.65 -4.30 27.42
C ARG A 135 -7.01 -5.77 27.59
#